data_AF-A0A7M7T6D2-F1
#
_entry.id   AF-A0A7M7T6D2-F1
#
_cell.length_a   1.000
_cell.length_b   1.000
_cell.length_c   1.000
_cell.angle_alpha   90.00
_cell.angle_beta   90.00
_cell.angle_gamma   90.00
#
_symmetry.space_group_name_H-M   'P 1'
#
loop_
_entity.id
_entity.type
_entity.pdbx_description
1 polymer ?
#
loop_
_entity_poly.entity_id
_entity_poly.type
_entity_poly.pdbx_seq_one_letter_code
_entity_poly.pdbx_strand_id
1 'polypeptide(L)'
;MKSFQKAIQEAIGHAGTIKGKISKTILEIRDIDGLTTKEEVNSAITAATGCGKEDAKVHLFEPNTREQRMAVVELDQTKATALLKKGKIRIGWVNCRVRVRASVTRCYRCVGYGHVKAKCKGTDRSTSCWKCGAGGHRAAACNVPTQQIKCFLCKDDKTPEDRTMHTPGTGASAVFRTALNASKIQR
;
A
#
# COMPACT_ATOMS: atom_id res chain seq x y z
N MET A 1 -3.81 19.04 21.93
CA MET A 1 -4.43 19.12 20.59
C MET A 1 -5.79 19.83 20.57
N LYS A 2 -6.62 19.79 21.62
CA LYS A 2 -7.93 20.48 21.64
C LYS A 2 -7.87 22.01 21.74
N SER A 3 -6.85 22.59 22.39
CA SER A 3 -6.71 24.06 22.50
C SER A 3 -6.36 24.73 21.16
N PHE A 4 -5.60 24.04 20.32
CA PHE A 4 -5.16 24.56 19.02
C PHE A 4 -6.30 24.60 18.00
N GLN A 5 -7.20 23.61 18.02
CA GLN A 5 -8.42 23.63 17.20
C GLN A 5 -9.34 24.80 17.60
N LYS A 6 -9.47 25.07 18.90
CA LYS A 6 -10.29 26.20 19.40
C LYS A 6 -9.75 27.55 18.93
N ALA A 7 -8.44 27.76 19.07
CA ALA A 7 -7.79 29.02 18.66
C ALA A 7 -7.87 29.26 17.13
N ILE A 8 -7.75 28.20 16.32
CA ILE A 8 -7.89 28.31 14.86
C ILE A 8 -9.36 28.52 14.46
N GLN A 9 -10.32 27.96 15.20
CA GLN A 9 -11.75 28.15 14.94
C GLN A 9 -12.22 29.57 15.26
N GLU A 10 -11.64 30.20 16.28
CA GLU A 10 -11.81 31.64 16.53
C GLU A 10 -11.18 32.51 15.44
N ALA A 11 -10.04 32.10 14.85
CA ALA A 11 -9.35 32.86 13.81
C ALA A 11 -10.00 32.77 12.42
N ILE A 12 -10.73 31.70 12.10
CA ILE A 12 -11.28 31.44 10.75
C ILE A 12 -12.74 31.93 10.60
N GLY A 13 -13.48 32.10 11.70
CA GLY A 13 -14.90 32.47 11.63
C GLY A 13 -15.75 31.44 10.84
N HIS A 14 -16.97 31.83 10.44
CA HIS A 14 -17.99 30.96 9.81
C HIS A 14 -17.63 30.35 8.43
N ALA A 15 -16.43 30.60 7.89
CA ALA A 15 -16.11 30.30 6.48
C ALA A 15 -15.21 29.08 6.24
N GLY A 16 -14.76 28.37 7.29
CA GLY A 16 -13.79 27.28 7.09
C GLY A 16 -13.95 26.10 8.05
N THR A 17 -14.34 24.96 7.50
CA THR A 17 -14.28 23.67 8.20
C THR A 17 -12.84 23.25 8.40
N ILE A 18 -12.35 23.29 9.65
CA ILE A 18 -11.03 22.78 10.02
C ILE A 18 -11.07 21.26 9.98
N LYS A 19 -10.79 20.65 8.82
CA LYS A 19 -10.33 19.27 8.80
C LYS A 19 -8.92 19.27 9.37
N GLY A 20 -8.80 18.90 10.65
CA GLY A 20 -7.51 18.59 11.25
C GLY A 20 -6.75 17.64 10.30
N LYS A 21 -5.42 17.76 10.24
CA LYS A 21 -4.59 16.94 9.36
C LYS A 21 -4.63 15.48 9.86
N ILE A 22 -5.71 14.77 9.56
CA ILE A 22 -5.92 13.39 9.96
C ILE A 22 -5.05 12.55 9.04
N SER A 23 -4.14 11.79 9.64
CA SER A 23 -3.31 10.87 8.88
C SER A 23 -4.21 9.87 8.16
N LYS A 24 -4.10 9.80 6.83
CA LYS A 24 -4.83 8.83 6.02
C LYS A 24 -4.12 7.49 6.08
N THR A 25 -4.89 6.43 6.31
CA THR A 25 -4.43 5.05 6.33
C THR A 25 -5.06 4.30 5.17
N ILE A 26 -4.25 3.53 4.46
CA ILE A 26 -4.68 2.71 3.33
C ILE A 26 -4.97 1.29 3.83
N LEU A 27 -6.21 0.85 3.67
CA LEU A 27 -6.67 -0.51 3.95
C LEU A 27 -6.87 -1.27 2.64
N GLU A 28 -6.70 -2.58 2.72
CA GLU A 28 -6.96 -3.57 1.69
C GLU A 28 -8.07 -4.49 2.19
N ILE A 29 -9.15 -4.61 1.41
CA ILE A 29 -10.28 -5.48 1.65
C ILE A 29 -10.24 -6.60 0.61
N ARG A 30 -10.18 -7.85 1.09
CA ARG A 30 -10.17 -9.06 0.25
C ARG A 30 -11.46 -9.85 0.41
N ASP A 31 -11.67 -10.78 -0.53
CA ASP A 31 -12.82 -11.69 -0.55
C ASP A 31 -14.14 -10.90 -0.72
N ILE A 32 -14.10 -9.91 -1.63
CA ILE A 32 -15.30 -9.19 -2.07
C ILE A 32 -15.95 -10.01 -3.18
N ASP A 33 -17.26 -10.04 -3.21
CA ASP A 33 -18.00 -10.74 -4.26
C ASP A 33 -17.71 -10.15 -5.65
N GLY A 34 -17.74 -11.03 -6.66
CA GLY A 34 -17.44 -10.72 -8.06
C GLY A 34 -18.43 -9.77 -8.72
N LEU A 35 -19.61 -9.56 -8.14
CA LEU A 35 -20.66 -8.68 -8.65
C LEU A 35 -20.75 -7.36 -7.87
N THR A 36 -20.09 -7.25 -6.71
CA THR A 36 -20.17 -6.06 -5.87
C THR A 36 -19.66 -4.81 -6.59
N THR A 37 -20.46 -3.75 -6.54
CA THR A 37 -20.14 -2.44 -7.14
C THR A 37 -19.43 -1.51 -6.16
N LYS A 38 -18.87 -0.42 -6.68
CA LYS A 38 -18.21 0.61 -5.86
C LYS A 38 -19.15 1.28 -4.85
N GLU A 39 -20.43 1.36 -5.18
CA GLU A 39 -21.47 1.96 -4.36
C GLU A 39 -21.80 1.11 -3.13
N GLU A 40 -21.87 -0.21 -3.31
CA GLU A 40 -22.09 -1.16 -2.21
C GLU A 40 -20.90 -1.17 -1.24
N VAL A 41 -19.66 -1.16 -1.78
CA VAL A 41 -18.46 -1.05 -0.96
C VAL A 41 -18.46 0.26 -0.16
N ASN A 42 -18.81 1.38 -0.79
CA ASN A 42 -18.85 2.67 -0.12
C ASN A 42 -19.95 2.72 0.97
N SER A 43 -21.11 2.14 0.69
CA SER A 43 -22.22 2.04 1.65
C SER A 43 -21.83 1.19 2.86
N ALA A 44 -21.17 0.05 2.64
CA ALA A 44 -20.67 -0.80 3.72
C ALA A 44 -19.60 -0.10 4.56
N ILE A 45 -18.66 0.63 3.94
CA ILE A 45 -17.65 1.42 4.64
C ILE A 45 -18.31 2.54 5.46
N THR A 46 -19.29 3.23 4.89
CA THR A 46 -20.06 4.29 5.56
C THR A 46 -20.78 3.72 6.78
N ALA A 47 -21.47 2.58 6.63
CA ALA A 47 -22.14 1.89 7.73
C ALA A 47 -21.17 1.42 8.83
N ALA A 48 -19.98 0.96 8.45
CA ALA A 48 -18.99 0.45 9.41
C ALA A 48 -18.20 1.56 10.12
N THR A 49 -18.06 2.75 9.53
CA THR A 49 -17.17 3.82 10.02
C THR A 49 -17.86 5.15 10.32
N GLY A 50 -19.14 5.32 9.94
CA GLY A 50 -19.86 6.59 10.05
C GLY A 50 -19.25 7.71 9.21
N CYS A 51 -18.47 7.40 8.17
CA CYS A 51 -17.75 8.38 7.36
C CYS A 51 -18.59 8.83 6.17
N GLY A 52 -18.62 10.15 5.91
CA GLY A 52 -19.16 10.70 4.67
C GLY A 52 -18.37 10.22 3.45
N LYS A 53 -19.08 10.07 2.31
CA LYS A 53 -18.57 9.54 1.04
C LYS A 53 -17.34 10.29 0.48
N GLU A 54 -17.04 11.48 0.98
CA GLU A 54 -16.05 12.41 0.42
C GLU A 54 -14.63 12.21 0.98
N ASP A 55 -14.46 11.50 2.08
CA ASP A 55 -13.15 11.30 2.72
C ASP A 55 -12.51 9.94 2.39
N ALA A 56 -13.24 9.05 1.71
CA ALA A 56 -12.79 7.70 1.38
C ALA A 56 -12.47 7.53 -0.11
N LYS A 57 -11.20 7.30 -0.46
CA LYS A 57 -10.83 6.88 -1.82
C LYS A 57 -10.90 5.36 -1.91
N VAL A 58 -11.89 4.86 -2.63
CA VAL A 58 -12.09 3.42 -2.88
C VAL A 58 -11.67 3.09 -4.32
N HIS A 59 -10.73 2.15 -4.45
CA HIS A 59 -10.33 1.53 -5.70
C HIS A 59 -10.70 0.04 -5.67
N LEU A 60 -11.69 -0.35 -6.47
CA LEU A 60 -12.02 -1.76 -6.71
C LEU A 60 -11.17 -2.29 -7.85
N PHE A 61 -10.59 -3.47 -7.64
CA PHE A 61 -9.88 -4.23 -8.65
C PHE A 61 -10.85 -5.19 -9.34
N GLU A 62 -10.49 -5.55 -10.58
CA GLU A 62 -11.19 -6.57 -11.36
C GLU A 62 -11.23 -7.92 -10.60
N PRO A 63 -12.27 -8.73 -10.84
CA PRO A 63 -12.38 -10.05 -10.23
C PRO A 63 -11.17 -10.91 -10.60
N ASN A 64 -10.61 -11.58 -9.60
CA ASN A 64 -9.55 -12.56 -9.81
C ASN A 64 -10.13 -13.84 -10.45
N THR A 65 -9.28 -14.80 -10.83
CA THR A 65 -9.67 -16.11 -11.40
C THR A 65 -10.63 -16.96 -10.54
N ARG A 66 -10.90 -16.54 -9.29
CA ARG A 66 -11.88 -17.15 -8.38
C ARG A 66 -13.17 -16.34 -8.23
N GLU A 67 -13.42 -15.40 -9.15
CA GLU A 67 -14.58 -14.48 -9.10
C GLU A 67 -14.65 -13.62 -7.84
N GLN A 68 -13.53 -13.42 -7.14
CA GLN A 68 -13.44 -12.56 -5.97
C GLN A 68 -12.74 -11.26 -6.33
N ARG A 69 -13.26 -10.13 -5.86
CA ARG A 69 -12.68 -8.79 -6.01
C ARG A 69 -11.86 -8.40 -4.78
N MET A 70 -10.97 -7.43 -4.99
CA MET A 70 -10.23 -6.76 -3.93
C MET A 70 -10.53 -5.26 -4.01
N ALA A 71 -10.70 -4.60 -2.86
CA ALA A 71 -10.81 -3.15 -2.80
C ALA A 71 -9.68 -2.57 -1.96
N VAL A 72 -9.14 -1.43 -2.39
CA VAL A 72 -8.21 -0.62 -1.60
C VAL A 72 -8.96 0.64 -1.21
N VAL A 73 -8.97 0.92 0.09
CA VAL A 73 -9.69 2.04 0.68
C VAL A 73 -8.70 2.90 1.43
N GLU A 74 -8.63 4.18 1.10
CA GLU A 74 -7.93 5.18 1.91
C GLU A 74 -8.92 5.91 2.80
N LEU A 75 -8.71 5.88 4.12
CA LEU A 75 -9.61 6.48 5.12
C LEU A 75 -8.82 7.02 6.33
N ASP A 76 -9.49 7.76 7.22
CA ASP A 76 -8.91 8.30 8.45
C ASP A 76 -8.32 7.22 9.36
N GLN A 77 -7.17 7.50 9.98
CA GLN A 77 -6.47 6.56 10.88
C GLN A 77 -7.35 6.05 12.03
N THR A 78 -8.14 6.91 12.68
CA THR A 78 -9.03 6.52 13.79
C THR A 78 -10.07 5.48 13.36
N LYS A 79 -10.69 5.71 12.20
CA LYS A 79 -11.66 4.79 11.60
C LYS A 79 -10.98 3.51 11.10
N ALA A 80 -9.79 3.64 10.52
CA ALA A 80 -9.00 2.50 10.07
C ALA A 80 -8.64 1.57 11.24
N THR A 81 -8.20 2.12 12.38
CA THR A 81 -7.91 1.31 13.58
C THR A 81 -9.17 0.60 14.10
N ALA A 82 -10.34 1.24 14.06
CA ALA A 82 -11.59 0.60 14.46
C ALA A 82 -11.97 -0.57 13.52
N LEU A 83 -11.82 -0.39 12.21
CA LEU A 83 -12.03 -1.46 11.23
C LEU A 83 -11.03 -2.60 11.38
N LEU A 84 -9.76 -2.28 11.65
CA LEU A 84 -8.71 -3.28 11.86
C LEU A 84 -8.94 -4.10 13.12
N LYS A 85 -9.46 -3.51 14.20
CA LYS A 85 -9.85 -4.24 15.41
C LYS A 85 -10.94 -5.26 15.13
N LYS A 86 -11.93 -4.92 14.29
CA LYS A 86 -12.95 -5.88 13.84
C LYS A 86 -12.38 -6.91 12.86
N GLY A 87 -11.42 -6.51 12.02
CA GLY A 87 -10.71 -7.35 11.04
C GLY A 87 -11.56 -7.88 9.89
N LYS A 88 -12.87 -7.68 9.95
CA LYS A 88 -13.86 -8.14 8.98
C LYS A 88 -14.91 -7.06 8.77
N ILE A 89 -15.37 -6.93 7.53
CA ILE A 89 -16.48 -6.04 7.15
C ILE A 89 -17.47 -6.84 6.31
N ARG A 90 -18.75 -6.68 6.57
CA ARG A 90 -19.79 -7.28 5.72
C ARG A 90 -20.05 -6.33 4.57
N ILE A 91 -19.88 -6.81 3.34
CA ILE A 91 -20.23 -6.08 2.11
C ILE A 91 -21.23 -6.95 1.36
N GLY A 92 -22.45 -6.44 1.18
CA GLY A 92 -23.58 -7.26 0.74
C GLY A 92 -23.79 -8.44 1.69
N TRP A 93 -23.70 -9.66 1.14
CA TRP A 93 -23.88 -10.92 1.87
C TRP A 93 -22.56 -11.60 2.29
N VAL A 94 -21.41 -11.01 1.94
CA VAL A 94 -20.10 -11.62 2.14
C VAL A 94 -19.35 -10.95 3.29
N ASN A 95 -18.65 -11.75 4.11
CA ASN A 95 -17.75 -11.25 5.14
C ASN A 95 -16.34 -11.08 4.55
N CYS A 96 -16.00 -9.85 4.18
CA CYS A 96 -14.72 -9.50 3.59
C CYS A 96 -13.65 -9.28 4.66
N ARG A 97 -12.41 -9.68 4.38
CA ARG A 97 -11.28 -9.52 5.30
C ARG A 97 -10.60 -8.17 5.10
N VAL A 98 -10.45 -7.41 6.18
CA VAL A 98 -9.79 -6.09 6.15
C VAL A 98 -8.37 -6.21 6.69
N ARG A 99 -7.40 -5.66 5.96
CA ARG A 99 -5.98 -5.60 6.36
C ARG A 99 -5.41 -4.22 6.07
N VAL A 100 -4.37 -3.81 6.80
CA VAL A 100 -3.59 -2.64 6.40
C VAL A 100 -2.83 -2.98 5.13
N ARG A 101 -2.88 -2.09 4.14
CA ARG A 101 -2.03 -2.23 2.95
C ARG A 101 -0.59 -1.96 3.36
N ALA A 102 0.20 -3.01 3.53
CA ALA A 102 1.63 -2.89 3.74
C ALA A 102 2.30 -2.43 2.44
N SER A 103 2.68 -1.15 2.37
CA SER A 103 3.51 -0.64 1.29
C SER A 103 4.96 -0.60 1.76
N VAL A 104 5.83 -1.30 1.05
CA VAL A 104 7.27 -1.21 1.28
C VAL A 104 7.80 -0.02 0.51
N THR A 105 8.38 0.95 1.22
CA THR A 105 9.08 2.06 0.57
C THR A 105 10.28 1.51 -0.19
N ARG A 106 10.31 1.73 -1.50
CA ARG A 106 11.47 1.46 -2.36
C ARG A 106 12.34 2.71 -2.44
N CYS A 107 13.63 2.56 -2.19
CA CYS A 107 14.59 3.64 -2.31
C CYS A 107 14.89 3.94 -3.79
N TYR A 108 14.71 5.18 -4.23
CA TYR A 108 15.00 5.60 -5.60
C TYR A 108 16.51 5.61 -5.94
N ARG A 109 17.39 5.56 -4.94
CA ARG A 109 18.84 5.55 -5.13
C ARG A 109 19.39 4.14 -5.34
N CYS A 110 19.24 3.26 -4.35
CA CYS A 110 19.80 1.91 -4.42
C CYS A 110 18.81 0.84 -4.91
N VAL A 111 17.55 1.21 -5.16
CA VAL A 111 16.43 0.31 -5.52
C VAL A 111 16.06 -0.70 -4.41
N GLY A 112 16.73 -0.62 -3.25
CA GLY A 112 16.43 -1.42 -2.06
C GLY A 112 15.15 -1.01 -1.32
N TYR A 113 14.86 -1.71 -0.23
CA TYR A 113 13.60 -1.58 0.51
C TYR A 113 13.80 -0.97 1.91
N GLY A 114 12.73 -0.37 2.46
CA GLY A 114 12.65 0.06 3.86
C GLY A 114 13.27 1.42 4.19
N HIS A 115 13.75 2.17 3.19
CA HIS A 115 14.32 3.50 3.39
C HIS A 115 14.11 4.44 2.19
N VAL A 116 14.24 5.74 2.44
CA VAL A 116 14.17 6.80 1.42
C VAL A 116 15.56 7.26 0.99
N LYS A 117 15.66 7.95 -0.17
CA LYS A 117 16.93 8.46 -0.72
C LYS A 117 17.75 9.25 0.31
N ALA A 118 17.09 10.09 1.12
CA ALA A 118 17.75 10.91 2.14
C ALA A 118 18.49 10.10 3.23
N LYS A 119 18.06 8.87 3.51
CA LYS A 119 18.68 7.98 4.51
C LYS A 119 19.44 6.81 3.85
N CYS A 120 19.69 6.88 2.55
CA CYS A 120 20.29 5.79 1.79
C CYS A 120 21.82 5.83 1.86
N LYS A 121 22.41 4.78 2.43
CA LYS A 121 23.86 4.52 2.43
C LYS A 121 24.30 3.49 1.37
N GLY A 122 23.38 3.04 0.53
CA GLY A 122 23.65 2.02 -0.49
C GLY A 122 24.25 2.60 -1.77
N THR A 123 24.75 1.71 -2.62
CA THR A 123 25.27 2.03 -3.96
C THR A 123 24.21 2.73 -4.80
N ASP A 124 24.61 3.75 -5.56
CA ASP A 124 23.72 4.44 -6.47
C ASP A 124 23.44 3.59 -7.71
N ARG A 125 22.17 3.26 -7.90
CA ARG A 125 21.60 2.49 -9.01
C ARG A 125 20.41 3.24 -9.62
N SER A 126 20.33 4.55 -9.42
CA SER A 126 19.22 5.38 -9.88
C SER A 126 19.11 5.43 -11.41
N THR A 127 20.22 5.22 -12.12
CA THR A 127 20.29 5.13 -13.58
C THR A 127 20.13 3.72 -14.12
N SER A 128 20.11 2.71 -13.24
CA SER A 128 19.95 1.30 -13.59
C SER A 128 18.47 0.93 -13.75
N CYS A 129 18.22 -0.06 -14.60
CA CYS A 129 16.90 -0.65 -14.73
C CYS A 129 16.50 -1.33 -13.41
N TRP A 130 15.40 -0.89 -12.78
CA TRP A 130 14.96 -1.48 -11.52
C TRP A 130 14.48 -2.95 -11.65
N LYS A 131 14.19 -3.41 -12.87
CA LYS A 131 13.80 -4.80 -13.16
C LYS A 131 15.02 -5.71 -13.19
N CYS A 132 16.00 -5.45 -14.05
CA CYS A 132 17.14 -6.35 -14.27
C CYS A 132 18.45 -5.89 -13.61
N GLY A 133 18.53 -4.67 -13.09
CA GLY A 133 19.73 -4.11 -12.48
C GLY A 133 20.79 -3.59 -13.47
N ALA A 134 20.60 -3.78 -14.78
CA ALA A 134 21.55 -3.32 -15.80
C ALA A 134 21.42 -1.81 -16.07
N GLY A 135 22.56 -1.18 -16.39
CA GLY A 135 22.60 0.21 -16.84
C GLY A 135 22.16 0.38 -18.31
N GLY A 136 22.05 1.64 -18.75
CA GLY A 136 21.81 1.99 -20.16
C GLY A 136 20.35 1.96 -20.62
N HIS A 137 19.41 1.49 -19.79
CA HIS A 137 17.98 1.56 -20.11
C HIS A 137 17.10 1.70 -18.86
N ARG A 138 15.89 2.24 -19.05
CA ARG A 138 14.83 2.25 -18.03
C ARG A 138 13.99 0.98 -18.13
N ALA A 139 13.30 0.63 -17.04
CA ALA A 139 12.46 -0.57 -16.97
C ALA A 139 11.32 -0.67 -18.00
N ALA A 140 10.92 0.46 -18.59
CA ALA A 140 9.97 0.50 -19.70
C ALA A 140 10.58 -0.06 -21.01
N ALA A 141 11.88 0.15 -21.23
CA ALA A 141 12.65 -0.35 -22.37
C ALA A 141 13.47 -1.61 -22.02
N CYS A 142 13.07 -2.33 -20.98
CA CYS A 142 13.79 -3.54 -20.56
C CYS A 142 13.35 -4.72 -21.43
N ASN A 143 14.29 -5.27 -22.20
CA ASN A 143 14.07 -6.41 -23.09
C ASN A 143 14.32 -7.77 -22.41
N VAL A 144 14.63 -7.79 -21.11
CA VAL A 144 14.91 -9.03 -20.39
C VAL A 144 13.59 -9.72 -20.01
N PRO A 145 13.35 -10.97 -20.44
CA PRO A 145 12.16 -11.72 -20.05
C PRO A 145 12.07 -11.87 -18.53
N THR A 146 10.87 -11.77 -17.96
CA THR A 146 10.64 -11.80 -16.50
C THR A 146 11.20 -13.05 -15.82
N GLN A 147 11.22 -14.18 -16.52
CA GLN A 147 11.76 -15.46 -16.03
C GLN A 147 13.30 -15.50 -15.98
N GLN A 148 13.98 -14.63 -16.74
CA GLN A 148 15.45 -14.54 -16.78
C GLN A 148 15.99 -13.42 -15.88
N ILE A 149 15.10 -12.66 -15.24
CA ILE A 149 15.50 -11.59 -14.34
C ILE A 149 16.05 -12.19 -13.05
N LYS A 150 17.31 -11.89 -12.75
CA LYS A 150 17.94 -12.16 -11.46
C LYS A 150 17.81 -10.95 -10.54
N CYS A 151 17.32 -11.17 -9.33
CA CYS A 151 17.18 -10.12 -8.34
C CYS A 151 18.54 -9.73 -7.75
N PHE A 152 19.06 -8.59 -8.19
CA PHE A 152 20.31 -8.03 -7.67
C PHE A 152 20.25 -7.72 -6.17
N LEU A 153 19.07 -7.40 -5.61
CA LEU A 153 18.92 -7.18 -4.16
C LEU A 153 19.10 -8.48 -3.36
N CYS A 154 18.55 -9.59 -3.84
CA CYS A 154 18.72 -10.91 -3.22
C CYS A 154 20.17 -11.41 -3.38
N LYS A 155 20.84 -11.06 -4.49
CA LYS A 155 22.26 -11.33 -4.71
C LYS A 155 23.15 -10.54 -3.72
N ASP A 156 22.87 -9.25 -3.54
CA ASP A 156 23.58 -8.40 -2.56
C ASP A 156 23.41 -8.93 -1.12
N ASP A 157 22.26 -9.53 -0.79
CA ASP A 157 21.92 -10.10 0.53
C ASP A 157 22.40 -11.56 0.72
N LYS A 158 23.27 -12.06 -0.17
CA LYS A 158 23.86 -13.42 -0.13
C LYS A 158 22.82 -14.56 -0.05
N THR A 159 21.62 -14.36 -0.60
CA THR A 159 20.64 -15.45 -0.68
C THR A 159 21.07 -16.52 -1.71
N PRO A 160 20.68 -17.80 -1.54
CA PRO A 160 21.04 -18.87 -2.47
C PRO A 160 20.63 -18.54 -3.91
N GLU A 161 21.48 -18.85 -4.89
CA GLU A 161 21.30 -18.46 -6.30
C GLU A 161 19.96 -18.93 -6.88
N ASP A 162 19.49 -20.12 -6.50
CA ASP A 162 18.18 -20.66 -6.91
C ASP A 162 16.99 -19.76 -6.52
N ARG A 163 17.14 -18.98 -5.44
CA ARG A 163 16.12 -18.04 -4.94
C ARG A 163 16.30 -16.63 -5.48
N THR A 164 17.22 -16.40 -6.41
CA THR A 164 17.44 -15.10 -7.04
C THR A 164 16.76 -14.94 -8.40
N MET A 165 16.25 -16.02 -9.01
CA MET A 165 15.53 -15.99 -10.30
C MET A 165 14.10 -15.46 -10.16
N HIS A 166 13.98 -14.16 -9.89
CA HIS A 166 12.72 -13.45 -9.88
C HIS A 166 12.94 -11.95 -10.09
N THR A 167 11.88 -11.26 -10.52
CA THR A 167 11.91 -9.80 -10.57
C THR A 167 12.00 -9.20 -9.15
N PRO A 168 12.80 -8.15 -8.92
CA PRO A 168 12.82 -7.44 -7.64
C PRO A 168 11.44 -6.90 -7.26
N GLY A 169 10.98 -7.22 -6.04
CA GLY A 169 9.69 -6.74 -5.51
C GLY A 169 8.51 -7.69 -5.72
N THR A 170 8.75 -8.89 -6.25
CA THR A 170 7.77 -9.97 -6.23
C THR A 170 7.76 -10.67 -4.87
N GLY A 171 6.69 -11.41 -4.58
CA GLY A 171 6.57 -12.23 -3.37
C GLY A 171 7.63 -13.32 -3.23
N ALA A 172 8.39 -13.61 -4.29
CA ALA A 172 9.54 -14.54 -4.25
C ALA A 172 10.81 -13.90 -3.64
N SER A 173 10.92 -12.56 -3.64
CA SER A 173 12.08 -11.86 -3.10
C SER A 173 12.11 -11.92 -1.58
N ALA A 174 13.15 -12.56 -1.03
CA ALA A 174 13.37 -12.62 0.42
C ALA A 174 13.51 -11.22 1.04
N VAL A 175 14.33 -10.35 0.43
CA VAL A 175 14.52 -8.96 0.87
C VAL A 175 13.19 -8.19 0.87
N PHE A 176 12.36 -8.37 -0.16
CA PHE A 176 11.04 -7.74 -0.22
C PHE A 176 10.08 -8.30 0.83
N ARG A 177 10.09 -9.61 1.08
CA ARG A 177 9.27 -10.25 2.13
C ARG A 177 9.65 -9.75 3.52
N THR A 178 10.94 -9.67 3.82
CA THR A 178 11.44 -9.13 5.10
C THR A 178 11.02 -7.68 5.27
N ALA A 179 11.16 -6.87 4.21
CA ALA A 179 10.74 -5.47 4.25
C ALA A 179 9.21 -5.31 4.33
N LEU A 180 8.43 -6.18 3.67
CA LEU A 180 6.97 -6.26 3.80
C LEU A 180 6.55 -6.60 5.22
N ASN A 181 7.22 -7.56 5.85
CA ASN A 181 6.93 -7.95 7.22
C ASN A 181 7.32 -6.85 8.21
N ALA A 182 8.48 -6.21 8.04
CA ALA A 182 8.86 -5.05 8.83
C ALA A 182 7.84 -3.90 8.70
N SER A 183 7.33 -3.65 7.49
CA SER A 183 6.30 -2.64 7.24
C SER A 183 4.94 -3.00 7.86
N LYS A 184 4.67 -4.28 8.13
CA LYS A 184 3.47 -4.74 8.86
C LYS A 184 3.63 -4.66 10.37
N ILE A 185 4.86 -4.75 10.89
CA ILE A 185 5.17 -4.79 12.32
C ILE A 185 5.32 -3.37 12.90
N GLN A 186 5.80 -2.40 12.10
CA GLN A 186 6.09 -1.03 12.57
C GLN A 186 4.90 -0.07 12.61
N ARG A 187 3.64 -0.53 12.54
CA ARG A 187 2.46 0.37 12.52
C ARG A 187 1.28 -0.12 13.34
#